data_AF-A0A158R3U3-F1
#
_entry.id   AF-A0A158R3U3-F1
#
_cell.length_a   1.000
_cell.length_b   1.000
_cell.length_c   1.000
_cell.angle_alpha   90.00
_cell.angle_beta   90.00
_cell.angle_gamma   90.00
#
_symmetry.space_group_name_H-M   'P 1'
#
loop_
_entity.id
_entity.type
_entity.pdbx_description
1 polymer ?
#
loop_
_entity_poly.entity_id
_entity_poly.type
_entity_poly.pdbx_seq_one_letter_code
_entity_poly.pdbx_strand_id
1 'polypeptide(L)'
;MIIKGICICIFSFIVITGLVAVHGFVQKEKFCTAAFGLNIPREILKTANENHLILPGDVDNIEWCRFSKYFLNPLPVFYGPIQKKYWDVGFLQYWQLRKIPCFILSLPAFPETKICKFGDGFRSPKVVAEDILCDRHTMFPFMIHASFISLCGAFFYNVEVVTRMLFSSSPFVYFVIAELIESNKPDHIKEGRDEKSQSAFLPLLSINFRDSKATTVSRIITFYIALYAFIGSAMHAIWLPFV
;
A
#
# COMPACT_ATOMS: atom_id res chain seq x y z
N MET A 1 -0.71 23.45 22.57
CA MET A 1 -0.47 22.13 21.93
C MET A 1 -0.77 22.16 20.43
N ILE A 2 -1.93 22.67 20.02
CA ILE A 2 -2.38 22.73 18.62
C ILE A 2 -1.42 23.51 17.70
N ILE A 3 -0.98 24.71 18.10
CA ILE A 3 -0.05 25.53 17.29
C ILE A 3 1.28 24.80 17.04
N LYS A 4 1.83 24.11 18.06
CA LYS A 4 3.05 23.31 17.90
C LYS A 4 2.84 22.17 16.89
N GLY A 5 1.70 21.49 16.94
CA GLY A 5 1.35 20.44 15.98
C GLY A 5 1.24 20.97 14.55
N ILE A 6 0.57 22.12 14.36
CA ILE A 6 0.44 22.77 13.05
C ILE A 6 1.83 23.17 12.51
N CYS A 7 2.69 23.77 13.34
CA CYS A 7 4.04 24.11 12.93
C CYS A 7 4.87 22.90 12.52
N ILE A 8 4.75 21.78 13.24
CA ILE A 8 5.42 20.52 12.87
C ILE A 8 4.90 20.01 11.53
N CYS A 9 3.59 19.97 11.31
CA CYS A 9 3.00 19.53 10.04
C CYS A 9 3.45 20.40 8.87
N ILE A 10 3.47 21.73 9.03
CA ILE A 10 3.94 22.67 8.00
C ILE A 10 5.42 22.43 7.72
N PHE A 11 6.24 22.31 8.76
CA PHE A 11 7.67 22.03 8.61
C PHE A 11 7.91 20.71 7.87
N SER A 12 7.23 19.63 8.28
CA SER A 12 7.30 18.33 7.60
C SER A 12 6.86 18.43 6.14
N PHE A 13 5.78 19.14 5.84
CA PHE A 13 5.31 19.33 4.47
C PHE A 13 6.33 20.08 3.61
N ILE A 14 6.94 21.14 4.14
CA ILE A 14 7.99 21.90 3.45
C ILE A 14 9.21 21.02 3.19
N VAL A 15 9.67 20.26 4.20
CA VAL A 15 10.83 19.37 4.07
C VAL A 15 10.57 18.30 3.00
N ILE A 16 9.43 17.61 3.07
CA ILE A 16 9.07 16.56 2.11
C ILE A 16 8.96 17.14 0.70
N THR A 17 8.22 18.24 0.54
CA THR A 17 8.04 18.88 -0.78
C THR A 17 9.37 19.41 -1.33
N GLY A 18 10.24 19.92 -0.46
CA GLY A 18 11.59 20.34 -0.81
C GLY A 18 12.44 19.18 -1.33
N LEU A 19 12.47 18.05 -0.62
CA LEU A 19 13.20 16.84 -1.06
C LEU A 19 12.68 16.33 -2.40
N VAL A 20 11.36 16.27 -2.58
CA VAL A 20 10.73 15.85 -3.84
C VAL A 20 11.04 16.84 -4.97
N ALA A 21 11.10 18.14 -4.68
CA ALA A 21 11.46 19.17 -5.64
C ALA A 21 12.92 19.04 -6.10
N VAL A 22 13.85 18.87 -5.16
CA VAL A 22 15.27 18.67 -5.46
C VAL A 22 15.46 17.40 -6.29
N HIS A 23 14.83 16.29 -5.89
CA HIS A 23 14.88 15.05 -6.67
C HIS A 23 14.32 15.26 -8.09
N GLY A 24 13.16 15.90 -8.22
CA GLY A 24 12.54 16.19 -9.51
C GLY A 24 13.43 17.05 -10.42
N PHE A 25 14.10 18.05 -9.85
CA PHE A 25 15.05 18.90 -10.57
C PHE A 25 16.27 18.09 -11.06
N VAL A 26 16.88 17.30 -10.17
CA VAL A 26 18.04 16.46 -10.51
C VAL A 26 17.71 15.45 -11.61
N GLN A 27 16.53 14.81 -11.56
CA GLN A 27 16.11 13.89 -12.61
C GLN A 27 15.87 14.61 -13.94
N LYS A 28 15.29 15.82 -13.91
CA LYS A 28 15.10 16.61 -15.13
C LYS A 28 16.44 16.97 -15.77
N GLU A 29 17.40 17.45 -14.97
CA GLU A 29 18.75 17.75 -15.46
C GLU A 29 19.44 16.51 -16.04
N LYS A 30 19.30 15.33 -15.43
CA LYS A 30 19.94 14.10 -15.91
C LYS A 30 19.34 13.56 -17.22
N PHE A 31 18.02 13.60 -17.37
CA PHE A 31 17.33 12.98 -18.51
C PHE A 31 17.05 13.96 -19.66
N CYS A 32 16.91 15.26 -19.39
CA CYS A 32 16.58 16.26 -20.41
C CYS A 32 17.79 17.02 -20.93
N THR A 33 18.98 16.80 -20.36
CA THR A 33 20.22 17.40 -20.85
C THR A 33 20.92 16.43 -21.81
N ALA A 34 21.03 16.82 -23.08
CA ALA A 34 21.65 16.02 -24.14
C ALA A 34 23.10 15.58 -23.82
N ALA A 35 23.79 16.32 -22.94
CA ALA A 35 25.16 16.01 -22.52
C ALA A 35 25.30 14.68 -21.77
N PHE A 36 24.24 14.18 -21.10
CA PHE A 36 24.32 12.92 -20.36
C PHE A 36 24.29 11.70 -21.30
N GLY A 37 23.61 11.80 -22.44
CA GLY A 37 23.55 10.74 -23.46
C GLY A 37 24.93 10.37 -24.05
N LEU A 38 25.90 11.29 -23.97
CA LEU A 38 27.27 11.08 -24.47
C LEU A 38 28.12 10.13 -23.61
N ASN A 39 27.72 9.88 -22.35
CA ASN A 39 28.48 9.05 -21.41
C ASN A 39 27.93 7.62 -21.27
N ILE A 40 27.05 7.19 -22.18
CA ILE A 40 26.44 5.85 -22.11
C ILE A 40 27.38 4.81 -22.77
N PRO A 41 27.72 3.69 -22.07
CA PRO A 41 28.49 2.60 -22.66
C PRO A 41 27.90 2.06 -23.97
N ARG A 42 28.77 1.65 -24.90
CA ARG A 42 28.39 1.23 -26.26
C ARG A 42 27.50 -0.02 -26.26
N GLU A 43 27.66 -0.88 -25.26
CA GLU A 43 26.87 -2.09 -25.06
C GLU A 43 25.39 -1.76 -24.77
N ILE A 44 25.16 -0.72 -23.96
CA ILE A 44 23.82 -0.24 -23.62
C ILE A 44 23.19 0.43 -24.85
N LEU A 45 23.96 1.22 -25.60
CA LEU A 45 23.49 1.84 -26.84
C LEU A 45 23.05 0.80 -27.88
N LYS A 46 23.83 -0.27 -28.06
CA LYS A 46 23.47 -1.37 -28.96
C LYS A 46 22.16 -2.02 -28.55
N THR A 47 22.03 -2.36 -27.27
CA THR A 47 20.83 -2.99 -26.72
C THR A 47 19.60 -2.07 -26.81
N ALA A 48 19.78 -0.77 -26.57
CA ALA A 48 18.72 0.22 -26.67
C ALA A 48 18.22 0.40 -28.10
N ASN A 49 19.14 0.40 -29.08
CA ASN A 49 18.78 0.50 -30.48
C ASN A 49 18.06 -0.77 -30.98
N GLU A 50 18.51 -1.95 -30.55
CA GLU A 50 17.87 -3.23 -30.88
C GLU A 50 16.45 -3.34 -30.32
N ASN A 51 16.19 -2.77 -29.13
CA ASN A 51 14.90 -2.85 -28.45
C ASN A 51 14.06 -1.57 -28.55
N HIS A 52 14.47 -0.59 -29.37
CA HIS A 52 13.79 0.71 -29.51
C HIS A 52 13.53 1.43 -28.17
N LEU A 53 14.51 1.44 -27.27
CA LEU A 53 14.41 2.06 -25.94
C LEU A 53 14.71 3.56 -25.99
N ILE A 54 13.98 4.33 -25.18
CA ILE A 54 14.21 5.78 -25.01
C ILE A 54 15.39 5.98 -24.05
N LEU A 55 16.39 6.75 -24.49
CA LEU A 55 17.60 7.02 -23.72
C LEU A 55 17.58 8.42 -23.08
N PRO A 56 18.30 8.62 -21.95
CA PRO A 56 18.54 9.96 -21.41
C PRO A 56 19.16 10.89 -22.47
N GLY A 57 18.65 12.12 -22.57
CA GLY A 57 19.08 13.11 -23.57
C GLY A 57 18.27 13.08 -24.87
N ASP A 58 17.38 12.09 -25.06
CA ASP A 58 16.44 12.04 -26.18
C ASP A 58 15.21 12.95 -25.92
N VAL A 59 15.45 14.26 -25.98
CA VAL A 59 14.48 15.30 -25.58
C VAL A 59 13.19 15.25 -26.42
N ASP A 60 13.28 14.79 -27.67
CA ASP A 60 12.13 14.71 -28.58
C ASP A 60 11.15 13.60 -28.18
N ASN A 61 11.67 12.43 -27.77
CA ASN A 61 10.85 11.31 -27.31
C ASN A 61 10.43 11.41 -25.84
N ILE A 62 11.15 12.20 -25.03
CA ILE A 62 10.83 12.41 -23.61
C ILE A 62 9.86 13.58 -23.44
N GLU A 63 8.56 13.28 -23.51
CA GLU A 63 7.48 14.28 -23.43
C GLU A 63 7.58 15.22 -22.22
N TRP A 64 8.00 14.69 -21.07
CA TRP A 64 8.02 15.43 -19.82
C TRP A 64 9.13 16.49 -19.72
N CYS A 65 10.10 16.49 -20.64
CA CYS A 65 11.17 17.50 -20.69
C CYS A 65 10.68 18.90 -21.03
N ARG A 66 9.60 18.99 -21.84
CA ARG A 66 9.00 20.26 -22.26
C ARG A 66 8.19 20.96 -21.17
N PHE A 67 7.79 20.22 -20.14
CA PHE A 67 6.96 20.79 -19.08
C PHE A 67 7.83 21.49 -18.03
N SER A 68 7.36 22.64 -17.56
CA SER A 68 7.97 23.35 -16.43
C SER A 68 7.23 22.98 -15.14
N LYS A 69 7.97 22.97 -14.02
CA LYS A 69 7.35 22.72 -12.71
C LYS A 69 6.57 23.97 -12.30
N TYR A 70 5.26 23.82 -12.09
CA TYR A 70 4.45 24.86 -11.47
C TYR A 70 4.59 24.80 -9.96
N PHE A 71 4.68 25.96 -9.29
CA PHE A 71 4.83 26.07 -7.84
C PHE A 71 3.73 25.32 -7.06
N LEU A 72 2.53 25.23 -7.64
CA LEU A 72 1.35 24.57 -7.05
C LEU A 72 1.35 23.04 -7.20
N ASN A 73 2.24 22.45 -8.02
CA ASN A 73 2.34 21.00 -8.15
C ASN A 73 3.56 20.49 -7.36
N PRO A 74 3.36 19.84 -6.20
CA PRO A 74 4.46 19.31 -5.40
C PRO A 74 5.16 18.13 -6.08
N LEU A 75 4.48 17.43 -7.00
CA LEU A 75 4.99 16.24 -7.64
C LEU A 75 6.05 16.55 -8.70
N PRO A 76 6.98 15.62 -8.97
CA PRO A 76 7.92 15.74 -10.07
C PRO A 76 7.21 15.77 -11.42
N VAL A 77 7.70 16.62 -12.33
CA VAL A 77 7.11 16.83 -13.66
C VAL A 77 7.02 15.55 -14.49
N PHE A 78 7.98 14.64 -14.32
CA PHE A 78 8.01 13.37 -15.03
C PHE A 78 6.92 12.39 -14.59
N TYR A 79 6.39 12.54 -13.36
CA TYR A 79 5.58 11.48 -12.75
C TYR A 79 4.28 11.26 -13.51
N GLY A 80 3.54 12.35 -13.82
CA GLY A 80 2.27 12.27 -14.54
C GLY A 80 2.36 11.64 -15.94
N PRO A 81 3.25 12.12 -16.83
CA PRO A 81 3.40 11.55 -18.17
C PRO A 81 3.83 10.07 -18.17
N ILE A 82 4.74 9.68 -17.28
CA ILE A 82 5.17 8.28 -17.12
C ILE A 82 3.99 7.43 -16.62
N GLN A 83 3.27 7.93 -15.62
CA GLN A 83 2.06 7.31 -15.10
C GLN A 83 1.01 7.03 -16.16
N LYS A 84 0.73 8.01 -17.00
CA LYS A 84 -0.21 7.84 -18.10
C LYS A 84 0.31 6.86 -19.16
N LYS A 85 1.58 6.95 -19.54
CA LYS A 85 2.17 6.16 -20.63
C LYS A 85 2.29 4.67 -20.31
N TYR A 86 2.71 4.32 -19.09
CA TYR A 86 3.02 2.93 -18.73
C TYR A 86 2.00 2.27 -17.82
N TRP A 87 1.32 3.05 -16.98
CA TRP A 87 0.39 2.51 -15.98
C TRP A 87 -1.08 2.83 -16.28
N ASP A 88 -1.37 3.61 -17.32
CA ASP A 88 -2.72 4.05 -17.72
C ASP A 88 -3.59 4.53 -16.55
N VAL A 89 -2.97 5.23 -15.58
CA VAL A 89 -3.66 5.69 -14.38
C VAL A 89 -4.48 6.95 -14.69
N GLY A 90 -5.74 6.92 -14.27
CA GLY A 90 -6.73 7.97 -14.43
C GLY A 90 -7.93 7.71 -13.54
N PHE A 91 -8.86 8.68 -13.46
CA PHE A 91 -10.08 8.52 -12.66
C PHE A 91 -10.91 7.36 -13.21
N LEU A 92 -11.00 6.26 -12.44
CA LEU A 92 -11.69 5.01 -12.76
C LEU A 92 -11.18 4.25 -14.00
N GLN A 93 -10.12 4.71 -14.64
CA GLN A 93 -9.58 4.12 -15.87
C GLN A 93 -9.06 2.68 -15.67
N TYR A 94 -8.72 2.35 -14.42
CA TYR A 94 -8.25 1.04 -14.01
C TYR A 94 -9.37 0.00 -13.72
N TRP A 95 -10.65 0.41 -13.67
CA TRP A 95 -11.76 -0.49 -13.33
C TRP A 95 -12.14 -1.39 -14.53
N GLN A 96 -11.34 -2.43 -14.75
CA GLN A 96 -11.59 -3.45 -15.77
C GLN A 96 -12.03 -4.77 -15.12
N LEU A 97 -13.01 -5.46 -15.71
CA LEU A 97 -13.50 -6.74 -15.20
C LEU A 97 -12.41 -7.83 -15.12
N ARG A 98 -11.36 -7.72 -15.94
CA ARG A 98 -10.20 -8.62 -15.92
C ARG A 98 -9.38 -8.54 -14.63
N LYS A 99 -9.54 -7.46 -13.85
CA LYS A 99 -8.79 -7.18 -12.63
C LYS A 99 -9.56 -7.46 -11.35
N ILE A 100 -10.78 -8.01 -11.45
CA ILE A 100 -11.61 -8.42 -10.29
C ILE A 100 -10.83 -9.28 -9.26
N PRO A 101 -9.96 -10.23 -9.65
CA PRO A 101 -9.18 -10.99 -8.67
C PRO A 101 -8.30 -10.11 -7.77
N CYS A 102 -7.72 -9.02 -8.31
CA CYS A 102 -6.90 -8.07 -7.54
C CYS A 102 -7.76 -7.32 -6.52
N PHE A 103 -8.96 -6.89 -6.93
CA PHE A 103 -9.92 -6.25 -6.04
C PHE A 103 -10.33 -7.19 -4.90
N ILE A 104 -10.67 -8.45 -5.22
CA ILE A 104 -11.02 -9.47 -4.21
C ILE A 104 -9.86 -9.69 -3.21
N LEU A 105 -8.62 -9.77 -3.71
CA LEU A 105 -7.44 -9.92 -2.87
C LEU A 105 -7.25 -8.71 -1.92
N SER A 106 -7.58 -7.50 -2.38
CA SER A 106 -7.43 -6.28 -1.59
C SER A 106 -8.55 -6.01 -0.58
N LEU A 107 -9.70 -6.68 -0.68
CA LEU A 107 -10.85 -6.48 0.22
C LEU A 107 -10.52 -6.54 1.73
N PRO A 108 -9.72 -7.49 2.26
CA PRO A 108 -9.35 -7.50 3.67
C PRO A 108 -8.43 -6.34 4.08
N ALA A 109 -7.77 -5.67 3.12
CA ALA A 109 -6.90 -4.54 3.37
C ALA A 109 -7.67 -3.21 3.47
N PHE A 110 -8.93 -3.17 3.02
CA PHE A 110 -9.80 -1.99 3.18
C PHE A 110 -10.43 -2.01 4.59
N PRO A 111 -9.97 -1.14 5.50
CA PRO A 111 -10.49 -1.10 6.87
C PRO A 111 -11.97 -0.67 6.95
N GLU A 112 -12.52 -0.16 5.84
CA GLU A 112 -13.89 0.34 5.76
C GLU A 112 -14.95 -0.75 5.98
N THR A 113 -14.57 -2.03 5.85
CA THR A 113 -15.49 -3.17 6.07
C THR A 113 -15.92 -3.37 7.53
N LYS A 114 -15.27 -2.71 8.50
CA LYS A 114 -15.74 -2.67 9.90
C LYS A 114 -16.33 -1.33 10.35
N ILE A 115 -16.14 -0.25 9.58
CA ILE A 115 -16.85 1.02 9.84
C ILE A 115 -18.36 0.84 9.53
N CYS A 116 -18.71 -0.08 8.65
CA CYS A 116 -20.08 -0.40 8.25
C CYS A 116 -20.59 -1.78 8.72
N LYS A 117 -20.41 -2.11 10.01
CA LYS A 117 -21.45 -2.88 10.73
C LYS A 117 -22.22 -1.95 11.69
N PHE A 118 -22.63 -0.81 11.14
CA PHE A 118 -23.42 0.23 11.81
C PHE A 118 -24.93 0.11 11.53
N GLY A 119 -25.38 -0.88 10.75
CA GLY A 119 -26.79 -1.07 10.44
C GLY A 119 -27.10 -2.53 10.16
N ASP A 120 -27.27 -3.33 11.22
CA ASP A 120 -28.38 -4.27 11.37
C ASP A 120 -28.11 -5.26 12.52
N GLY A 121 -28.96 -5.19 13.55
CA GLY A 121 -29.47 -6.37 14.23
C GLY A 121 -28.55 -7.15 15.18
N PHE A 122 -28.55 -6.70 16.44
CA PHE A 122 -28.73 -7.55 17.63
C PHE A 122 -27.54 -8.35 18.23
N ARG A 123 -26.52 -7.63 18.70
CA ARG A 123 -26.03 -7.77 20.10
C ARG A 123 -25.28 -6.49 20.51
N SER A 124 -25.61 -6.00 21.70
CA SER A 124 -25.36 -4.63 22.20
C SER A 124 -24.06 -3.94 21.71
N PRO A 125 -24.17 -2.86 20.91
CA PRO A 125 -23.03 -2.18 20.25
C PRO A 125 -22.27 -1.19 21.15
N LYS A 126 -22.47 -1.21 22.47
CA LYS A 126 -21.75 -0.31 23.39
C LYS A 126 -20.39 -0.86 23.83
N VAL A 127 -20.30 -2.16 24.11
CA VAL A 127 -19.12 -2.72 24.79
C VAL A 127 -17.93 -2.95 23.86
N VAL A 128 -18.16 -3.35 22.59
CA VAL A 128 -17.07 -3.60 21.63
C VAL A 128 -16.61 -2.32 20.92
N ALA A 129 -17.51 -1.34 20.79
CA ALA A 129 -17.15 -0.01 20.30
C ALA A 129 -16.35 0.77 21.36
N GLU A 130 -16.71 0.67 22.65
CA GLU A 130 -15.96 1.32 23.73
C GLU A 130 -14.53 0.77 23.88
N ASP A 131 -14.28 -0.54 23.76
CA ASP A 131 -12.93 -1.07 23.99
C ASP A 131 -11.92 -0.74 22.88
N ILE A 132 -12.34 -0.65 21.61
CA ILE A 132 -11.46 -0.22 20.50
C ILE A 132 -11.36 1.31 20.44
N LEU A 133 -12.41 2.03 20.86
CA LEU A 133 -12.39 3.50 20.97
C LEU A 133 -11.70 4.01 22.25
N CYS A 134 -11.40 3.15 23.23
CA CYS A 134 -10.79 3.53 24.50
C CYS A 134 -9.27 3.71 24.46
N ASP A 135 -8.54 3.23 23.44
CA ASP A 135 -7.15 3.68 23.18
C ASP A 135 -7.12 4.90 22.21
N ARG A 136 -7.99 5.87 22.54
CA ARG A 136 -8.44 6.99 21.71
C ARG A 136 -7.34 7.91 21.18
N HIS A 137 -6.17 7.91 21.80
CA HIS A 137 -5.10 8.86 21.47
C HIS A 137 -4.05 8.34 20.49
N THR A 138 -3.91 7.02 20.35
CA THR A 138 -2.75 6.43 19.64
C THR A 138 -3.12 5.92 18.25
N MET A 139 -4.29 5.29 18.09
CA MET A 139 -4.64 4.57 16.85
C MET A 139 -5.39 5.41 15.81
N PHE A 140 -6.05 6.47 16.25
CA PHE A 140 -6.88 7.35 15.41
C PHE A 140 -6.13 7.95 14.20
N PRO A 141 -4.88 8.44 14.33
CA PRO A 141 -4.13 8.96 13.18
C PRO A 141 -3.86 7.88 12.11
N PHE A 142 -3.59 6.64 12.52
CA PHE A 142 -3.30 5.53 11.60
C PHE A 142 -4.55 5.09 10.83
N MET A 143 -5.71 5.17 11.46
CA MET A 143 -7.00 4.93 10.81
C MET A 143 -7.27 5.97 9.73
N ILE A 144 -7.16 7.26 10.06
CA ILE A 144 -7.35 8.35 9.07
C ILE A 144 -6.37 8.19 7.89
N HIS A 145 -5.11 7.91 8.20
CA HIS A 145 -4.09 7.70 7.19
C HIS A 145 -4.41 6.51 6.27
N ALA A 146 -4.80 5.36 6.84
CA ALA A 146 -5.19 4.18 6.08
C ALA A 146 -6.44 4.41 5.23
N SER A 147 -7.44 5.11 5.75
CA SER A 147 -8.65 5.50 5.00
C SER A 147 -8.31 6.44 3.84
N PHE A 148 -7.43 7.41 4.05
CA PHE A 148 -6.98 8.31 2.99
C PHE A 148 -6.26 7.56 1.86
N ILE A 149 -5.32 6.68 2.19
CA ILE A 149 -4.62 5.85 1.19
C ILE A 149 -5.61 4.93 0.46
N SER A 150 -6.55 4.33 1.19
CA SER A 150 -7.59 3.47 0.62
C SER A 150 -8.45 4.21 -0.39
N LEU A 151 -8.93 5.41 -0.02
CA LEU A 151 -9.75 6.25 -0.88
C LEU A 151 -8.99 6.69 -2.13
N CYS A 152 -7.78 7.23 -1.96
CA CYS A 152 -6.95 7.61 -3.09
C CYS A 152 -6.63 6.40 -3.98
N GLY A 153 -6.42 5.25 -3.37
CA GLY A 153 -6.19 3.98 -4.02
C GLY A 153 -7.34 3.51 -4.91
N ALA A 154 -8.57 3.60 -4.42
CA ALA A 154 -9.75 3.17 -5.16
C ALA A 154 -9.99 3.99 -6.44
N PHE A 155 -9.63 5.28 -6.44
CA PHE A 155 -9.95 6.20 -7.53
C PHE A 155 -8.79 6.52 -8.46
N PHE A 156 -7.55 6.58 -7.96
CA PHE A 156 -6.40 7.14 -8.69
C PHE A 156 -5.22 6.18 -8.88
N TYR A 157 -5.18 5.06 -8.15
CA TYR A 157 -4.07 4.12 -8.22
C TYR A 157 -4.54 2.71 -8.61
N ASN A 158 -3.60 1.89 -9.06
CA ASN A 158 -3.84 0.47 -9.29
C ASN A 158 -3.94 -0.22 -7.93
N VAL A 159 -4.99 -1.03 -7.71
CA VAL A 159 -5.21 -1.77 -6.44
C VAL A 159 -3.99 -2.55 -5.96
N GLU A 160 -3.26 -3.08 -6.93
CA GLU A 160 -1.97 -3.77 -6.84
C GLU A 160 -0.92 -2.98 -6.04
N VAL A 161 -0.89 -1.66 -6.22
CA VAL A 161 0.02 -0.73 -5.52
C VAL A 161 -0.57 -0.34 -4.17
N VAL A 162 -1.89 -0.20 -4.09
CA VAL A 162 -2.61 0.26 -2.89
C VAL A 162 -2.44 -0.71 -1.73
N THR A 163 -2.55 -2.01 -1.97
CA THR A 163 -2.33 -3.03 -0.94
C THR A 163 -0.94 -2.89 -0.32
N ARG A 164 0.10 -2.74 -1.15
CA ARG A 164 1.48 -2.55 -0.67
C ARG A 164 1.65 -1.28 0.14
N MET A 165 1.09 -0.18 -0.35
CA MET A 165 1.13 1.10 0.35
C MET A 165 0.42 0.99 1.70
N LEU A 166 -0.75 0.37 1.78
CA LEU A 166 -1.49 0.18 3.02
C LEU A 166 -0.72 -0.68 4.03
N PHE A 167 -0.25 -1.85 3.61
CA PHE A 167 0.49 -2.78 4.49
C PHE A 167 1.88 -2.26 4.91
N SER A 168 2.50 -1.37 4.13
CA SER A 168 3.82 -0.80 4.46
C SER A 168 3.74 0.52 5.22
N SER A 169 2.68 1.32 5.02
CA SER A 169 2.62 2.71 5.53
C SER A 169 1.83 2.82 6.83
N SER A 170 0.97 1.84 7.15
CA SER A 170 0.14 1.88 8.35
C SER A 170 0.15 0.56 9.12
N PRO A 171 0.46 0.57 10.43
CA PRO A 171 0.29 -0.61 11.27
C PRO A 171 -1.19 -0.98 11.48
N PHE A 172 -2.12 -0.08 11.11
CA PHE A 172 -3.56 -0.23 11.33
C PHE A 172 -4.14 -1.51 10.74
N VAL A 173 -3.73 -1.88 9.53
CA VAL A 173 -4.22 -3.09 8.87
C VAL A 173 -3.87 -4.35 9.68
N TYR A 174 -2.68 -4.40 10.26
CA TYR A 174 -2.26 -5.53 11.11
C TYR A 174 -3.04 -5.58 12.42
N PHE A 175 -3.34 -4.43 13.02
CA PHE A 175 -4.17 -4.38 14.22
C PHE A 175 -5.59 -4.90 13.96
N VAL A 176 -6.21 -4.48 12.85
CA VAL A 176 -7.53 -4.98 12.44
C VAL A 176 -7.52 -6.50 12.24
N ILE A 177 -6.47 -7.02 11.60
CA ILE A 177 -6.30 -8.48 11.40
C ILE A 177 -6.13 -9.20 12.75
N ALA A 178 -5.30 -8.67 13.65
CA ALA A 178 -5.06 -9.27 14.96
C ALA A 178 -6.35 -9.35 15.79
N GLU A 179 -7.13 -8.28 15.82
CA GLU A 179 -8.41 -8.21 16.54
C GLU A 179 -9.47 -9.15 15.92
N LEU A 180 -9.50 -9.26 14.59
CA LEU A 180 -10.34 -10.25 13.89
C LEU A 180 -9.99 -11.68 14.29
N ILE A 181 -8.70 -12.00 14.43
CA ILE A 181 -8.26 -13.32 14.86
C ILE A 181 -8.62 -13.54 16.34
N GLU A 182 -8.38 -12.56 17.20
CA GLU A 182 -8.67 -12.64 18.64
C GLU A 182 -10.16 -12.84 18.93
N SER A 183 -11.01 -12.00 18.32
CA SER A 183 -12.47 -12.06 18.50
C SER A 183 -13.07 -13.39 18.06
N ASN A 184 -12.48 -14.04 17.05
CA ASN A 184 -12.92 -15.33 16.52
C ASN A 184 -12.22 -16.54 17.14
N LYS A 185 -11.40 -16.37 18.19
CA LYS A 185 -10.84 -17.52 18.91
C LYS A 185 -11.96 -18.33 19.60
N PRO A 186 -11.88 -19.68 19.58
CA PRO A 186 -12.82 -20.53 20.29
C PRO A 186 -12.66 -20.38 21.81
N ASP A 187 -13.76 -20.49 22.55
CA ASP A 187 -13.82 -20.09 23.97
C ASP A 187 -12.88 -20.90 24.88
N HIS A 188 -12.52 -22.14 24.52
CA HIS A 188 -11.54 -22.94 25.28
C HIS A 188 -10.12 -22.36 25.25
N ILE A 189 -9.78 -21.56 24.23
CA ILE A 189 -8.49 -20.86 24.14
C ILE A 189 -8.54 -19.53 24.90
N LYS A 190 -9.73 -18.94 25.12
CA LYS A 190 -9.90 -17.68 25.86
C LYS A 190 -9.78 -17.87 27.38
N GLU A 191 -10.28 -18.99 27.90
CA GLU A 191 -10.17 -19.35 29.33
C GLU A 191 -8.82 -19.99 29.69
N GLY A 192 -8.14 -20.60 28.71
CA GLY A 192 -6.80 -21.14 28.86
C GLY A 192 -5.74 -20.03 28.82
N ARG A 193 -5.23 -19.66 30.00
CA ARG A 193 -4.01 -18.86 30.16
C ARG A 193 -2.82 -19.65 29.60
N ASP A 194 -2.68 -19.75 28.28
CA ASP A 194 -1.63 -20.52 27.60
C ASP A 194 -0.32 -19.73 27.58
N GLU A 195 0.25 -19.55 28.77
CA GLU A 195 1.59 -19.01 29.01
C GLU A 195 2.70 -20.00 28.60
N LYS A 196 2.39 -21.13 27.96
CA LYS A 196 3.37 -22.23 27.79
C LYS A 196 3.40 -23.01 26.48
N SER A 197 2.70 -22.58 25.43
CA SER A 197 2.67 -23.29 24.14
C SER A 197 2.48 -22.24 23.04
N GLN A 198 3.46 -21.85 22.21
CA GLN A 198 4.30 -22.68 21.35
C GLN A 198 5.44 -21.79 20.81
N SER A 199 6.67 -22.20 21.03
CA SER A 199 7.86 -21.76 20.28
C SER A 199 7.85 -22.37 18.87
N ALA A 200 6.84 -22.02 18.08
CA ALA A 200 6.83 -22.29 16.65
C ALA A 200 7.26 -21.03 15.90
N PHE A 201 7.99 -21.19 14.80
CA PHE A 201 8.36 -20.10 13.89
C PHE A 201 7.12 -19.34 13.37
N LEU A 202 5.93 -19.97 13.40
CA LEU A 202 4.63 -19.39 13.00
C LEU A 202 3.47 -19.93 13.88
N PRO A 203 3.25 -19.40 15.09
CA PRO A 203 2.22 -19.89 16.03
C PRO A 203 0.80 -19.76 15.47
N LEU A 204 0.58 -18.78 14.59
CA LEU A 204 -0.72 -18.51 13.96
C LEU A 204 -1.14 -19.64 13.00
N LEU A 205 -0.18 -20.24 12.29
CA LEU A 205 -0.44 -21.40 11.42
C LEU A 205 -0.68 -22.67 12.24
N SER A 206 0.15 -22.92 13.25
CA SER A 206 0.04 -24.13 14.07
C SER A 206 -1.28 -24.18 14.83
N ILE A 207 -1.74 -23.06 15.37
CA ILE A 207 -3.01 -23.01 16.11
C ILE A 207 -4.22 -23.19 15.17
N ASN A 208 -4.28 -22.44 14.06
CA ASN A 208 -5.48 -22.41 13.22
C ASN A 208 -5.64 -23.64 12.30
N PHE A 209 -4.55 -24.28 11.86
CA PHE A 209 -4.62 -25.50 11.04
C PHE A 209 -4.69 -26.79 11.87
N ARG A 210 -4.11 -26.81 13.08
CA ARG A 210 -4.08 -28.02 13.93
C ARG A 210 -5.31 -28.17 14.81
N ASP A 211 -5.90 -27.06 15.28
CA ASP A 211 -7.07 -27.13 16.15
C ASP A 211 -8.35 -27.36 15.31
N SER A 212 -8.97 -28.52 15.52
CA SER A 212 -10.25 -28.88 14.88
C SER A 212 -11.38 -27.91 15.26
N LYS A 213 -11.28 -27.21 16.39
CA LYS A 213 -12.28 -26.26 16.90
C LYS A 213 -12.04 -24.81 16.48
N ALA A 214 -11.00 -24.52 15.70
CA ALA A 214 -10.79 -23.17 15.17
C ALA A 214 -11.95 -22.72 14.26
N THR A 215 -12.40 -21.49 14.45
CA THR A 215 -13.48 -20.86 13.66
C THR A 215 -13.10 -20.77 12.18
N THR A 216 -14.04 -21.07 11.28
CA THR A 216 -13.86 -21.02 9.81
C THR A 216 -13.24 -19.70 9.34
N VAL A 217 -13.63 -18.58 9.96
CA VAL A 217 -13.10 -17.24 9.66
C VAL A 217 -11.59 -17.14 9.93
N SER A 218 -11.13 -17.64 11.08
CA SER A 218 -9.71 -17.61 11.46
C SER A 218 -8.86 -18.48 10.50
N ARG A 219 -9.41 -19.62 10.07
CA ARG A 219 -8.77 -20.48 9.05
C ARG A 219 -8.64 -19.78 7.70
N ILE A 220 -9.69 -19.11 7.25
CA ILE A 220 -9.67 -18.36 5.97
C ILE A 220 -8.63 -17.24 6.03
N ILE A 221 -8.59 -16.45 7.11
CA ILE A 221 -7.61 -15.37 7.27
C ILE A 221 -6.18 -15.92 7.30
N THR A 222 -5.94 -16.99 8.05
CA THR A 222 -4.61 -17.63 8.13
C THR A 222 -4.17 -18.20 6.78
N PHE A 223 -5.09 -18.86 6.08
CA PHE A 223 -4.84 -19.37 4.75
C PHE A 223 -4.55 -18.24 3.76
N TYR A 224 -5.31 -17.14 3.81
CA TYR A 224 -5.07 -15.95 2.99
C TYR A 224 -3.67 -15.37 3.23
N ILE A 225 -3.27 -15.19 4.50
CA ILE A 225 -1.94 -14.66 4.84
C ILE A 225 -0.83 -15.60 4.35
N ALA A 226 -0.98 -16.92 4.57
CA ALA A 226 -0.01 -17.92 4.14
C ALA A 226 0.10 -17.98 2.61
N LEU A 227 -1.03 -17.96 1.92
CA LEU A 227 -1.12 -17.96 0.46
C LEU A 227 -0.48 -16.70 -0.12
N TYR A 228 -0.80 -15.53 0.44
CA TYR A 228 -0.22 -14.25 0.02
C TYR A 228 1.29 -14.21 0.27
N ALA A 229 1.77 -14.74 1.40
CA ALA A 229 3.20 -14.84 1.69
C ALA A 229 3.92 -15.76 0.69
N PHE A 230 3.35 -16.93 0.39
CA PHE A 230 3.96 -17.89 -0.53
C PHE A 230 3.91 -17.43 -1.99
N ILE A 231 2.71 -17.09 -2.49
CA ILE A 231 2.51 -16.62 -3.87
C ILE A 231 3.23 -15.29 -4.08
N GLY A 232 3.13 -14.36 -3.13
CA GLY A 232 3.82 -13.08 -3.20
C GLY A 232 5.34 -13.26 -3.29
N SER A 233 5.92 -14.12 -2.46
CA SER A 233 7.36 -14.39 -2.52
C SER A 233 7.78 -15.07 -3.83
N ALA A 234 7.00 -16.04 -4.31
CA ALA A 234 7.26 -16.72 -5.58
C ALA A 234 7.17 -15.76 -6.78
N MET A 235 6.13 -14.93 -6.84
CA MET A 235 5.97 -13.94 -7.90
C MET A 235 7.04 -12.85 -7.84
N HIS A 236 7.49 -12.46 -6.64
CA HIS A 236 8.61 -11.53 -6.47
C HIS A 236 9.89 -12.05 -7.13
N ALA A 237 10.20 -13.33 -6.89
CA ALA A 237 11.42 -13.95 -7.40
C ALA A 237 11.42 -14.07 -8.94
N ILE A 238 10.25 -14.05 -9.59
CA ILE A 238 10.11 -14.20 -11.05
C ILE A 238 10.17 -12.83 -11.77
N TRP A 239 10.38 -11.72 -11.05
CA TRP A 239 10.43 -10.36 -11.63
C TRP A 239 9.18 -9.95 -12.42
N LEU A 240 8.08 -10.69 -12.27
CA LEU A 240 6.82 -10.29 -12.84
C LEU A 240 6.41 -8.98 -12.16
N PRO A 241 5.97 -7.95 -12.91
CA PRO A 241 5.17 -6.90 -12.33
C PRO A 241 3.99 -7.66 -11.77
N PHE A 242 3.96 -7.76 -10.45
CA PHE A 242 2.90 -8.45 -9.79
C PHE A 242 1.60 -7.90 -10.35
N VAL A 243 0.62 -8.81 -10.42
CA VAL A 243 -0.78 -8.46 -10.34
C VAL A 243 -0.93 -7.65 -9.06
#